data_AF-A0ABC8D9Q2-F1
#
_entry.id   AF-A0ABC8D9Q2-F1
#
_cell.length_a   1.000
_cell.length_b   1.000
_cell.length_c   1.000
_cell.angle_alpha   90.00
_cell.angle_beta   90.00
_cell.angle_gamma   90.00
#
_symmetry.space_group_name_H-M   'P 1'
#
loop_
_entity.id
_entity.type
_entity.pdbx_description
1 polymer ?
#
loop_
_entity_poly.entity_id
_entity_poly.type
_entity_poly.pdbx_seq_one_letter_code
_entity_poly.pdbx_strand_id
1 'polypeptide(L)'
;MQQKERELLSKKEQLEIDVLEKEATLLRLEVEQEDFNLHKIGEIGVLKDFLLYIKKYRAMFTVQQAEEFRNMDDRMKEIVKVQDGQVMINEEALEGFIEEIEDQINLIESGGDEKSGVDDAWF
;
A
#
# COMPACT_ATOMS: atom_id res chain seq x y z
N MET A 1 -4.35 60.51 -1.46
CA MET A 1 -4.81 59.28 -2.15
C MET A 1 -3.68 58.27 -2.36
N GLN A 2 -2.47 58.68 -2.73
CA GLN A 2 -1.34 57.78 -3.05
C GLN A 2 -0.87 56.80 -1.96
N GLN A 3 -1.03 57.13 -0.66
CA GLN A 3 -0.62 56.23 0.43
C GLN A 3 -1.60 55.07 0.61
N LYS A 4 -2.91 55.35 0.44
CA LYS A 4 -3.99 54.35 0.55
C LYS A 4 -3.96 53.35 -0.61
N GLU A 5 -3.57 53.80 -1.80
CA GLU A 5 -3.35 52.93 -2.97
C GLU A 5 -2.16 51.99 -2.77
N ARG A 6 -1.05 52.48 -2.20
CA ARG A 6 0.11 51.63 -1.88
C ARG A 6 -0.19 50.59 -0.81
N GLU A 7 -0.93 50.95 0.23
CA GLU A 7 -1.37 50.00 1.26
C GLU A 7 -2.32 48.93 0.70
N LEU A 8 -3.23 49.32 -0.20
CA LEU A 8 -4.12 48.37 -0.89
C LEU A 8 -3.35 47.42 -1.81
N LEU A 9 -2.35 47.92 -2.53
CA LEU A 9 -1.49 47.08 -3.37
C LEU A 9 -0.73 46.05 -2.52
N SER A 10 -0.09 46.49 -1.42
CA SER A 10 0.65 45.61 -0.52
C SER A 10 -0.23 44.55 0.13
N LYS A 11 -1.46 44.90 0.53
CA LYS A 11 -2.44 43.90 1.03
C LYS A 11 -2.86 42.90 -0.03
N LYS A 12 -3.01 43.34 -1.28
CA LYS A 12 -3.34 42.45 -2.39
C LYS A 12 -2.21 41.47 -2.67
N GLU A 13 -0.96 41.96 -2.72
CA GLU A 13 0.24 41.12 -2.89
C GLU A 13 0.37 40.10 -1.76
N GLN A 14 0.15 40.52 -0.50
CA GLN A 14 0.16 39.60 0.64
C GLN A 14 -0.92 38.53 0.53
N LEU A 15 -2.14 38.89 0.14
CA LEU A 15 -3.22 37.91 -0.06
C LEU A 15 -2.92 36.93 -1.19
N GLU A 16 -2.26 37.37 -2.27
CA GLU A 16 -1.83 36.52 -3.37
C GLU A 16 -0.76 35.52 -2.91
N ILE A 17 0.21 35.97 -2.10
CA ILE A 17 1.19 35.10 -1.46
C ILE A 17 0.51 34.09 -0.53
N ASP A 18 -0.41 34.53 0.34
CA ASP A 18 -1.11 33.66 1.29
C ASP A 18 -1.95 32.58 0.57
N VAL A 19 -2.52 32.88 -0.60
CA VAL A 19 -3.23 31.91 -1.43
C VAL A 19 -2.26 30.90 -2.03
N LEU A 20 -1.16 31.37 -2.62
CA LEU A 20 -0.13 30.50 -3.22
C LEU A 20 0.51 29.58 -2.18
N GLU A 21 0.74 30.05 -0.95
CA GLU A 21 1.28 29.23 0.14
C GLU A 21 0.31 28.12 0.56
N LYS A 22 -1.00 28.40 0.58
CA LYS A 22 -2.04 27.39 0.86
C LYS A 22 -2.13 26.36 -0.25
N GLU A 23 -2.12 26.79 -1.50
CA GLU A 23 -2.11 25.89 -2.66
C GLU A 23 -0.86 25.01 -2.66
N ALA A 24 0.32 25.58 -2.39
CA ALA A 24 1.55 24.81 -2.28
C ALA A 24 1.53 23.80 -1.11
N THR A 25 0.86 24.13 0.00
CA THR A 25 0.69 23.21 1.12
C THR A 25 -0.22 22.05 0.76
N LEU A 26 -1.34 22.32 0.06
CA LEU A 26 -2.25 21.28 -0.40
C LEU A 26 -1.55 20.34 -1.39
N LEU A 27 -0.83 20.88 -2.37
CA LEU A 27 -0.07 20.09 -3.35
C LEU A 27 1.00 19.21 -2.67
N ARG A 28 1.65 19.69 -1.62
CA ARG A 28 2.62 18.87 -0.86
C ARG A 28 1.93 17.68 -0.16
N LEU A 29 0.77 17.92 0.44
CA LEU A 29 0.01 16.85 1.09
C LEU A 29 -0.45 15.80 0.08
N GLU A 30 -0.90 16.22 -1.10
CA GLU A 30 -1.27 15.30 -2.20
C GLU A 30 -0.06 14.46 -2.65
N VAL A 31 1.10 15.08 -2.85
CA VAL A 31 2.34 14.35 -3.22
C VAL A 31 2.79 13.38 -2.14
N GLU A 32 2.74 13.78 -0.87
CA GLU A 32 3.08 12.89 0.25
C GLU A 32 2.13 11.68 0.34
N GLN A 33 0.84 11.88 0.08
CA GLN A 33 -0.15 10.80 0.04
C GLN A 33 0.07 9.86 -1.15
N GLU A 34 0.39 10.40 -2.34
CA GLU A 34 0.75 9.60 -3.51
C GLU A 34 2.00 8.74 -3.26
N ASP A 35 3.06 9.31 -2.66
CA ASP A 35 4.30 8.60 -2.36
C ASP A 35 4.06 7.46 -1.34
N PHE A 36 3.25 7.72 -0.31
CA PHE A 36 2.82 6.70 0.65
C PHE A 36 2.04 5.56 -0.03
N ASN A 37 1.09 5.89 -0.90
CA ASN A 37 0.30 4.91 -1.64
C ASN A 37 1.18 4.05 -2.57
N LEU A 38 2.14 4.67 -3.27
CA LEU A 38 3.09 3.97 -4.12
C LEU A 38 3.98 3.01 -3.33
N HIS A 39 4.47 3.44 -2.16
CA HIS A 39 5.27 2.58 -1.29
C HIS A 39 4.49 1.35 -0.85
N LYS A 40 3.24 1.55 -0.40
CA LYS A 40 2.34 0.48 0.04
C LYS A 40 2.01 -0.51 -1.09
N ILE A 41 1.75 -0.02 -2.30
CA ILE A 41 1.57 -0.88 -3.50
C ILE A 41 2.83 -1.69 -3.77
N GLY A 42 4.02 -1.09 -3.61
CA GLY A 42 5.29 -1.79 -3.76
C GLY A 42 5.45 -2.98 -2.81
N GLU A 43 5.16 -2.78 -1.52
CA GLU A 43 5.23 -3.85 -0.50
C GLU A 43 4.23 -4.98 -0.78
N ILE A 44 2.97 -4.61 -1.07
CA ILE A 44 1.90 -5.57 -1.41
C ILE A 44 2.23 -6.33 -2.71
N GLY A 45 2.81 -5.64 -3.69
CA GLY A 45 3.25 -6.24 -4.95
C GLY A 45 4.33 -7.32 -4.78
N VAL A 46 5.28 -7.11 -3.85
CA VAL A 46 6.29 -8.13 -3.53
C VAL A 46 5.64 -9.39 -2.97
N LEU A 47 4.67 -9.26 -2.07
CA LEU A 47 3.92 -10.40 -1.53
C LEU A 47 3.17 -11.14 -2.65
N LYS A 48 2.52 -10.41 -3.57
CA LYS A 48 1.85 -10.98 -4.75
C LYS A 48 2.82 -11.83 -5.58
N ASP A 49 4.01 -11.31 -5.87
CA ASP A 49 5.02 -12.02 -6.66
C ASP A 49 5.47 -13.32 -5.98
N PHE A 50 5.58 -13.31 -4.64
CA PHE A 50 5.85 -14.52 -3.87
C PHE A 50 4.72 -15.56 -3.98
N LEU A 51 3.45 -15.14 -3.86
CA LEU A 51 2.31 -16.05 -4.01
C LEU A 51 2.24 -16.65 -5.43
N LEU A 52 2.51 -15.84 -6.46
CA LEU A 52 2.57 -16.30 -7.84
C LEU A 52 3.74 -17.27 -8.07
N TYR A 53 4.89 -17.02 -7.43
CA TYR A 53 6.01 -17.95 -7.43
C TYR A 53 5.61 -19.31 -6.83
N ILE A 54 4.90 -19.31 -5.71
CA ILE A 54 4.38 -20.52 -5.07
C ILE A 54 3.41 -21.24 -6.00
N LYS A 55 2.44 -20.53 -6.59
CA LYS A 55 1.50 -21.09 -7.56
C LYS A 55 2.22 -21.79 -8.72
N LYS A 56 3.29 -21.18 -9.25
CA LYS A 56 4.05 -21.67 -10.40
C LYS A 56 4.96 -22.86 -10.08
N TYR A 57 5.61 -22.87 -8.91
CA TYR A 57 6.67 -23.84 -8.57
C TYR A 57 6.29 -24.81 -7.45
N ARG A 58 5.03 -24.86 -7.02
CA ARG A 58 4.53 -25.67 -5.91
C ARG A 58 5.02 -27.12 -5.84
N ALA A 59 5.16 -27.80 -6.98
CA ALA A 59 5.61 -29.19 -7.02
C ALA A 59 7.11 -29.41 -6.73
N MET A 60 7.89 -28.32 -6.63
CA MET A 60 9.36 -28.37 -6.50
C MET A 60 9.86 -27.97 -5.12
N PHE A 61 8.98 -27.59 -4.20
CA PHE A 61 9.41 -27.11 -2.89
C PHE A 61 9.86 -28.23 -1.97
N THR A 62 11.03 -28.00 -1.38
CA THR A 62 11.49 -28.80 -0.25
C THR A 62 10.70 -28.42 1.01
N VAL A 63 10.66 -29.32 1.99
CA VAL A 63 10.06 -29.04 3.31
C VAL A 63 10.70 -27.81 3.95
N GLN A 64 12.00 -27.63 3.82
CA GLN A 64 12.69 -26.46 4.37
C GLN A 64 12.18 -25.15 3.73
N GLN A 65 12.09 -25.09 2.41
CA GLN A 65 11.55 -23.92 1.71
C GLN A 65 10.08 -23.66 2.08
N ALA A 66 9.29 -24.72 2.25
CA ALA A 66 7.91 -24.59 2.70
C ALA A 66 7.82 -23.99 4.11
N GLU A 67 8.68 -24.40 5.05
CA GLU A 67 8.72 -23.80 6.39
C GLU A 67 9.17 -22.33 6.37
N GLU A 68 10.11 -21.97 5.49
CA GLU A 68 10.50 -20.57 5.30
C GLU A 68 9.33 -19.71 4.83
N PHE A 69 8.53 -20.18 3.85
CA PHE A 69 7.33 -19.48 3.41
C PHE A 69 6.25 -19.37 4.49
N ARG A 70 6.05 -20.44 5.29
CA ARG A 70 5.08 -20.44 6.40
C ARG A 70 5.40 -19.45 7.51
N ASN A 71 6.65 -19.01 7.61
CA ASN A 71 7.10 -18.05 8.61
C ASN A 71 7.04 -16.59 8.13
N MET A 72 6.74 -16.35 6.84
CA MET A 72 6.64 -15.01 6.29
C MET A 72 5.35 -14.30 6.69
N ASP A 73 4.24 -15.04 6.81
CA ASP A 73 2.92 -14.51 7.15
C ASP A 73 2.08 -15.64 7.77
N ASP A 74 1.21 -15.32 8.74
CA ASP A 74 0.40 -16.34 9.41
C ASP A 74 -0.58 -17.07 8.46
N ARG A 75 -1.11 -16.37 7.46
CA ARG A 75 -1.98 -16.94 6.41
C ARG A 75 -1.23 -17.92 5.53
N MET A 76 0.10 -17.79 5.40
CA MET A 76 0.91 -18.75 4.66
C MET A 76 0.92 -20.14 5.29
N LYS A 77 0.61 -20.27 6.59
CA LYS A 77 0.44 -21.58 7.24
C LYS A 77 -0.81 -22.31 6.77
N GLU A 78 -1.83 -21.59 6.32
CA GLU A 78 -3.07 -22.15 5.78
C GLU A 78 -2.91 -22.56 4.32
N ILE A 79 -2.08 -21.80 3.59
CA ILE A 79 -1.74 -22.03 2.17
C ILE A 79 -0.72 -23.15 2.01
N VAL A 80 0.38 -23.12 2.77
CA VAL A 80 1.48 -24.07 2.69
C VAL A 80 1.41 -25.01 3.88
N LYS A 81 1.04 -26.27 3.63
CA LYS A 81 1.00 -27.33 4.65
C LYS A 81 2.18 -28.27 4.46
N VAL A 82 2.84 -28.59 5.57
CA VAL A 82 3.85 -29.66 5.62
C VAL A 82 3.25 -30.81 6.41
N GLN A 83 3.04 -31.95 5.76
CA GLN A 83 2.51 -33.16 6.40
C GLN A 83 3.34 -34.36 5.94
N ASP A 84 3.77 -35.19 6.90
CA ASP A 84 4.51 -36.43 6.63
C ASP A 84 5.75 -36.24 5.73
N GLY A 85 6.43 -35.09 5.87
CA GLY A 85 7.60 -34.73 5.06
C GLY A 85 7.28 -34.30 3.62
N GLN A 86 6.01 -34.10 3.30
CA GLN A 86 5.55 -33.62 2.00
C GLN A 86 4.98 -32.21 2.12
N VAL A 87 5.17 -31.42 1.07
CA VAL A 87 4.60 -30.08 0.93
C VAL A 87 3.30 -30.18 0.16
N MET A 88 2.23 -29.66 0.74
CA MET A 88 0.92 -29.54 0.13
C MET A 88 0.53 -28.07 0.07
N ILE A 89 0.01 -27.63 -1.08
CA ILE A 89 -0.48 -26.26 -1.27
C ILE A 89 -2.00 -26.29 -1.33
N ASN A 90 -2.65 -25.48 -0.50
CA ASN A 90 -4.07 -25.20 -0.60
C ASN A 90 -4.29 -24.19 -1.73
N GLU A 91 -4.66 -24.70 -2.91
CA GLU A 91 -4.80 -23.87 -4.12
C GLU A 91 -5.93 -22.85 -4.00
N GLU A 92 -7.02 -23.17 -3.30
CA GLU A 92 -8.14 -22.24 -3.10
C GLU A 92 -7.75 -21.07 -2.19
N ALA A 93 -7.08 -21.35 -1.07
CA ALA A 93 -6.58 -20.30 -0.18
C ALA A 93 -5.50 -19.45 -0.84
N LEU A 94 -4.66 -20.05 -1.70
CA LEU A 94 -3.65 -19.33 -2.47
C LEU A 94 -4.30 -18.37 -3.47
N GLU A 95 -5.31 -18.82 -4.21
CA GLU A 95 -6.01 -17.98 -5.19
C GLU A 95 -6.74 -16.83 -4.50
N GLY A 96 -7.50 -17.14 -3.44
CA GLY A 96 -8.23 -16.11 -2.69
C GLY A 96 -7.31 -15.06 -2.10
N PHE A 97 -6.09 -15.42 -1.67
CA PHE A 97 -5.14 -14.43 -1.17
C PHE A 97 -4.55 -13.56 -2.30
N ILE A 98 -4.29 -14.13 -3.48
CA ILE A 98 -3.86 -13.35 -4.65
C ILE A 98 -4.95 -12.35 -5.06
N GLU A 99 -6.21 -12.78 -5.12
CA GLU A 99 -7.35 -11.93 -5.45
C GLU A 99 -7.54 -10.80 -4.44
N GLU A 100 -7.47 -11.09 -3.14
CA GLU A 100 -7.56 -10.07 -2.08
C GLU A 100 -6.46 -9.01 -2.20
N ILE A 101 -5.23 -9.43 -2.52
CA ILE A 101 -4.10 -8.53 -2.76
C ILE A 101 -4.35 -7.65 -4.00
N GLU A 102 -4.91 -8.20 -5.07
CA GLU A 102 -5.29 -7.42 -6.26
C GLU A 102 -6.37 -6.40 -5.94
N ASP A 103 -7.38 -6.77 -5.15
CA ASP A 103 -8.43 -5.86 -4.70
C ASP A 103 -7.88 -4.72 -3.83
N GLN A 104 -6.92 -5.02 -2.94
CA GLN A 104 -6.25 -3.99 -2.14
C GLN A 104 -5.42 -3.02 -2.99
N ILE A 105 -4.69 -3.52 -3.99
CA ILE A 105 -3.95 -2.65 -4.94
C ILE A 105 -4.94 -1.75 -5.68
N ASN A 106 -6.02 -2.31 -6.22
CA ASN A 106 -7.05 -1.56 -6.93
C ASN A 106 -7.72 -0.50 -6.04
N LEU A 107 -7.93 -0.81 -4.75
CA LEU A 107 -8.49 0.14 -3.79
C LEU A 107 -7.55 1.33 -3.54
N ILE A 108 -6.24 1.08 -3.40
CA ILE A 108 -5.24 2.14 -3.23
C ILE A 108 -5.13 2.99 -4.51
N GLU A 109 -5.08 2.36 -5.68
CA GLU A 109 -5.00 3.06 -6.98
C GLU A 109 -6.23 3.91 -7.29
N SER A 110 -7.42 3.48 -6.87
CA SER A 110 -8.67 4.22 -7.07
C SER A 110 -8.86 5.40 -6.09
N GLY A 111 -7.88 5.67 -5.22
CA GLY A 111 -7.95 6.73 -4.22
C GLY A 111 -8.92 6.40 -3.09
N GLY A 112 -9.09 5.11 -2.79
CA GLY A 112 -9.93 4.59 -1.71
C GLY A 112 -9.39 4.94 -0.33
N ASP A 113 -9.51 6.21 0.06
CA ASP A 113 -9.56 6.64 1.44
C ASP A 113 -10.90 6.18 2.03
N GLU A 114 -10.99 4.90 2.41
CA GLU A 114 -11.87 4.59 3.53
C GLU A 114 -11.23 5.22 4.76
N LYS A 115 -11.78 6.37 5.16
CA LYS A 115 -11.68 6.88 6.52
C LYS A 115 -12.08 5.77 7.50
N SER A 116 -11.14 4.93 7.90
CA SER A 116 -11.18 4.23 9.17
C SER A 116 -10.13 4.91 10.04
N GLY A 117 -10.60 5.87 10.84
CA GLY A 117 -9.80 6.35 11.95
C GLY A 117 -9.47 5.15 12.84
N VAL A 118 -8.19 5.06 13.22
CA VAL A 118 -7.70 4.34 14.40
C VAL A 118 -8.05 2.85 14.40
N ASP A 119 -7.09 2.01 14.02
CA ASP A 119 -6.49 1.14 15.02
C ASP A 119 -5.12 0.65 14.55
N ASP A 120 -4.17 0.82 15.47
CA ASP A 120 -2.80 0.34 15.45
C ASP A 120 -2.70 -1.18 15.25
N ALA A 121 -1.48 -1.57 14.86
CA ALA A 121 -0.87 -2.88 14.97
C ALA A 121 -1.27 -3.92 13.93
N TRP A 122 -0.34 -4.20 13.00
CA TRP A 122 0.18 -5.56 12.79
C TRP A 122 1.67 -5.47 12.40
N PHE A 123 2.53 -5.93 13.32
CA PHE A 123 3.91 -6.37 13.09
C PHE A 123 3.88 -7.87 12.75
#